data_AF-A0A2V5UMK8-F1
#
_entry.id   AF-A0A2V5UMK8-F1
#
_cell.length_a   1.000
_cell.length_b   1.000
_cell.length_c   1.000
_cell.angle_alpha   90.00
_cell.angle_beta   90.00
_cell.angle_gamma   90.00
#
_symmetry.space_group_name_H-M   'P 1'
#
loop_
_entity.id
_entity.type
_entity.pdbx_description
1 polymer ?
#
loop_
_entity_poly.entity_id
_entity_poly.type
_entity_poly.pdbx_seq_one_letter_code
_entity_poly.pdbx_strand_id
1 'polypeptide(L)'
;MPQKKNPDMAELTRGKTGRLYGNLMSMLTTMKALPSSYNRDMQEDKEALFDSVDTIKNALELFAAMLRELKINRERMEAAATDPNLFATDLAEYLVKRECHFARRTRSSANWLRNARPGEPR
;
A
#
# COMPACT_ATOMS: atom_id res chain seq x y z
N MET A 1 9.21 16.12 21.94
CA MET A 1 9.40 16.38 20.49
C MET A 1 8.06 16.86 19.90
N PRO A 2 7.79 18.17 19.87
CA PRO A 2 6.48 18.73 19.52
C PRO A 2 6.01 18.44 18.08
N GLN A 3 6.95 18.32 17.14
CA GLN A 3 6.68 18.10 15.72
C GLN A 3 6.49 16.61 15.33
N LYS A 4 6.86 15.67 16.21
CA LYS A 4 6.81 14.24 15.91
C LYS A 4 5.42 13.70 16.27
N LYS A 5 4.57 13.50 15.26
CA LYS A 5 3.31 12.76 15.38
C LYS A 5 3.53 11.34 14.88
N ASN A 6 3.23 10.34 15.70
CA ASN A 6 3.33 8.94 15.31
C ASN A 6 2.02 8.50 14.64
N PRO A 7 2.07 7.69 13.57
CA PRO A 7 0.88 7.15 12.91
C PRO A 7 0.33 5.94 13.66
N ASP A 8 0.14 6.04 14.97
CA ASP A 8 -0.22 4.91 15.87
C ASP A 8 -1.49 4.17 15.39
N MET A 9 -2.47 4.93 14.87
CA MET A 9 -3.72 4.37 14.33
C MET A 9 -3.49 3.44 13.14
N ALA A 10 -2.61 3.84 12.22
CA ALA A 10 -2.25 3.02 11.06
C ALA A 10 -1.39 1.82 11.47
N GLU A 11 -0.51 1.98 12.46
CA GLU A 11 0.32 0.91 13.00
C GLU A 11 -0.51 -0.17 13.69
N LEU A 12 -1.44 0.23 14.56
CA LEU A 12 -2.35 -0.68 15.25
C LEU A 12 -3.26 -1.42 14.27
N THR A 13 -3.77 -0.74 13.25
CA THR A 13 -4.65 -1.39 12.27
C THR A 13 -3.88 -2.39 11.40
N ARG A 14 -2.62 -2.07 11.05
CA ARG A 14 -1.73 -3.03 10.37
C ARG A 14 -1.44 -4.25 11.25
N GLY A 15 -1.24 -4.07 12.55
CA GLY A 15 -1.06 -5.19 13.49
C GLY A 15 -2.30 -6.08 13.59
N LYS A 16 -3.50 -5.48 13.58
CA LYS A 16 -4.79 -6.20 13.63
C LYS A 16 -5.00 -7.15 12.44
N THR A 17 -4.32 -6.96 11.31
CA THR A 17 -4.34 -7.92 10.19
C THR A 17 -3.93 -9.33 10.64
N GLY A 18 -2.96 -9.46 11.53
CA GLY A 18 -2.53 -10.78 12.04
C GLY A 18 -3.64 -11.49 12.82
N ARG A 19 -4.44 -10.75 13.60
CA ARG A 19 -5.61 -11.27 14.32
C ARG A 19 -6.67 -11.79 13.36
N LEU A 20 -6.97 -11.04 12.30
CA LEU A 20 -7.94 -11.44 11.28
C LEU A 20 -7.51 -12.72 10.55
N TYR A 21 -6.22 -12.88 10.25
CA TYR A 21 -5.69 -14.12 9.69
C TYR A 21 -5.79 -15.30 10.67
N GLY A 22 -5.54 -15.06 11.96
CA GLY A 22 -5.76 -16.06 13.01
C GLY A 22 -7.20 -16.54 13.06
N ASN A 23 -8.15 -15.60 13.05
CA ASN A 23 -9.59 -15.90 13.05
C ASN A 23 -10.00 -16.71 11.81
N LEU A 24 -9.52 -16.33 10.63
CA LEU A 24 -9.77 -17.08 9.40
C LEU A 24 -9.22 -18.51 9.47
N MET A 25 -7.97 -18.68 9.91
CA MET A 25 -7.34 -20.00 10.00
C MET A 25 -8.01 -20.88 11.04
N SER A 26 -8.44 -20.30 12.16
CA SER A 26 -9.24 -21.00 13.17
C SER A 26 -10.54 -21.52 12.55
N MET A 27 -11.31 -20.66 11.89
CA MET A 27 -12.59 -21.04 11.27
C MET A 27 -12.43 -22.11 10.18
N LEU A 28 -11.43 -21.96 9.31
CA LEU A 28 -11.13 -22.97 8.28
C LEU A 28 -10.75 -24.32 8.89
N THR A 29 -10.02 -24.32 10.01
CA THR A 29 -9.58 -25.54 10.69
C THR A 29 -10.73 -26.21 11.42
N THR A 30 -11.59 -25.45 12.10
CA THR A 30 -12.82 -25.98 12.75
C THR A 30 -13.73 -26.63 11.71
N MET A 31 -13.87 -26.02 10.54
CA MET A 31 -14.75 -26.54 9.47
C MET A 31 -14.14 -27.71 8.68
N LYS A 32 -12.83 -27.95 8.81
CA LYS A 32 -12.11 -28.94 8.00
C LYS A 32 -12.58 -30.35 8.35
N ALA A 33 -13.05 -31.07 7.32
CA ALA A 33 -13.43 -32.48 7.40
C ALA A 33 -14.57 -32.81 8.39
N LEU A 34 -15.42 -31.82 8.72
CA LEU A 34 -16.66 -32.08 9.45
C LEU A 34 -17.62 -32.91 8.57
N PRO A 35 -18.17 -34.02 9.09
CA PRO A 35 -19.22 -34.75 8.39
C PRO A 35 -20.51 -33.91 8.34
N SER A 36 -21.34 -34.09 7.31
CA SER A 36 -22.69 -33.52 7.30
C SER A 36 -23.54 -34.20 8.40
N SER A 37 -24.46 -33.55 9.12
CA SER A 37 -25.01 -32.19 9.02
C SER A 37 -24.50 -31.29 10.15
N TYR A 38 -25.29 -31.04 11.20
CA TYR A 38 -24.89 -30.20 12.34
C TYR A 38 -23.94 -30.94 13.28
N ASN A 39 -22.80 -30.32 13.57
CA ASN A 39 -21.84 -30.76 14.59
C ASN A 39 -21.69 -29.66 15.64
N ARG A 40 -21.47 -30.04 16.90
CA ARG A 40 -21.39 -29.06 18.00
C ARG A 40 -20.12 -28.20 17.94
N ASP A 41 -19.08 -28.69 17.26
CA ASP A 41 -17.86 -27.97 16.89
C ASP A 41 -18.15 -26.65 16.16
N MET A 42 -19.27 -26.58 15.42
CA MET A 42 -19.71 -25.36 14.74
C MET A 42 -20.07 -24.23 15.71
N GLN A 43 -20.12 -24.45 17.03
CA GLN A 43 -20.37 -23.37 17.99
C GLN A 43 -19.22 -22.36 18.07
N GLU A 44 -18.00 -22.78 17.71
CA GLU A 44 -16.78 -21.95 17.67
C GLU A 44 -16.79 -20.92 16.51
N ASP A 45 -17.79 -20.94 15.63
CA ASP A 45 -17.89 -20.04 14.48
C ASP A 45 -18.11 -18.56 14.86
N LYS A 46 -18.84 -18.32 15.94
CA LYS A 46 -19.34 -16.98 16.31
C LYS A 46 -18.24 -16.07 16.84
N GLU A 47 -17.35 -16.60 17.68
CA GLU A 47 -16.35 -15.78 18.35
C GLU A 47 -15.37 -15.17 17.34
N ALA A 48 -14.79 -16.01 16.47
CA ALA A 48 -13.89 -15.57 15.42
C ALA A 48 -14.56 -14.63 14.41
N LEU A 49 -15.83 -14.87 14.09
CA LEU A 49 -16.60 -14.02 13.18
C LEU A 49 -16.89 -12.65 13.79
N PHE A 50 -17.45 -12.60 15.00
CA PHE A 50 -17.81 -11.34 15.65
C PHE A 50 -16.58 -10.49 15.96
N ASP A 51 -15.52 -11.11 16.45
CA ASP A 51 -14.25 -10.42 16.67
C ASP A 51 -13.69 -9.79 15.39
N SER A 52 -13.79 -10.50 14.26
CA SER A 52 -13.35 -10.00 12.97
C SER A 52 -14.20 -8.81 12.51
N VAL A 53 -15.53 -8.92 12.62
CA VAL A 53 -16.46 -7.85 12.24
C VAL A 53 -16.23 -6.59 13.08
N ASP A 54 -16.11 -6.73 14.40
CA ASP A 54 -15.88 -5.61 15.31
C ASP A 54 -14.52 -4.98 15.07
N THR A 55 -13.49 -5.79 14.80
CA THR A 55 -12.16 -5.31 14.44
C THR A 55 -12.19 -4.47 13.17
N ILE A 56 -12.89 -4.93 12.13
CA ILE A 56 -12.98 -4.23 10.84
C ILE A 56 -13.80 -2.96 10.97
N LYS A 57 -14.95 -2.99 11.66
CA LYS A 57 -15.78 -1.79 11.88
C LYS A 57 -14.99 -0.70 12.58
N ASN A 58 -14.34 -1.04 13.68
CA ASN A 58 -13.49 -0.10 14.42
C ASN A 58 -12.36 0.44 13.54
N ALA A 59 -11.70 -0.41 12.76
CA ALA A 59 -10.64 0.03 11.83
C ALA A 59 -11.16 1.05 10.81
N LEU A 60 -12.32 0.81 10.20
CA LEU A 60 -12.92 1.70 9.21
C LEU A 60 -13.30 3.05 9.81
N GLU A 61 -13.91 3.08 11.00
CA GLU A 61 -14.26 4.32 11.70
C GLU A 61 -13.02 5.16 12.03
N LEU A 62 -11.97 4.51 12.52
CA LEU A 62 -10.70 5.16 12.85
C LEU A 62 -10.01 5.72 11.60
N PHE A 63 -9.98 4.98 10.50
CA PHE A 63 -9.43 5.46 9.23
C PHE A 63 -10.23 6.64 8.66
N ALA A 64 -11.56 6.58 8.72
CA ALA A 64 -12.41 7.68 8.29
C ALA A 64 -12.14 8.97 9.07
N ALA A 65 -11.99 8.86 10.39
CA ALA A 65 -11.62 10.00 11.24
C ALA A 65 -10.20 10.52 10.94
N MET A 66 -9.22 9.62 10.76
CA MET A 66 -7.84 9.99 10.45
C MET A 66 -7.72 10.72 9.10
N LEU A 67 -8.40 10.23 8.07
CA LEU A 67 -8.34 10.82 6.72
C LEU A 67 -8.95 12.23 6.68
N ARG A 68 -9.96 12.52 7.51
CA ARG A 68 -10.55 13.86 7.62
C ARG A 68 -9.57 14.92 8.12
N GLU A 69 -8.66 14.53 9.02
CA GLU A 69 -7.68 15.43 9.64
C GLU A 69 -6.33 15.46 8.89
N LEU A 70 -6.16 14.60 7.87
CA LEU A 70 -4.93 14.48 7.12
C LEU A 70 -4.65 15.79 6.34
N LYS A 71 -3.51 16.41 6.63
CA LYS A 71 -3.02 17.58 5.89
C LYS A 71 -1.97 17.16 4.88
N ILE A 72 -2.28 17.37 3.61
CA ILE A 72 -1.39 17.07 2.50
C ILE A 72 -0.41 18.24 2.31
N ASN A 73 0.89 17.94 2.30
CA ASN A 73 1.91 18.92 1.94
C ASN A 73 2.11 18.90 0.41
N ARG A 74 1.35 19.77 -0.28
CA ARG A 74 1.34 19.85 -1.74
C ARG A 74 2.71 20.19 -2.32
N GLU A 75 3.39 21.20 -1.77
CA GLU A 75 4.70 21.66 -2.26
C GLU A 75 5.74 20.54 -2.21
N ARG A 76 5.79 19.80 -1.09
CA ARG A 76 6.71 18.66 -0.94
C ARG A 76 6.36 17.52 -1.89
N MET A 77 5.08 17.25 -2.10
CA MET A 77 4.64 16.23 -3.06
C MET A 77 4.96 16.62 -4.50
N GLU A 78 4.77 17.88 -4.86
CA GLU A 78 5.05 18.42 -6.19
C GLU A 78 6.56 18.43 -6.48
N ALA A 79 7.38 18.87 -5.52
CA ALA A 79 8.84 18.79 -5.64
C ALA A 79 9.32 17.34 -5.83
N ALA A 80 8.73 16.38 -5.11
CA ALA A 80 9.04 14.96 -5.27
C ALA A 80 8.57 14.41 -6.64
N ALA A 81 7.42 14.86 -7.13
CA ALA A 81 6.88 14.43 -8.43
C ALA A 81 7.62 15.05 -9.63
N THR A 82 8.34 16.15 -9.43
CA THR A 82 9.09 16.85 -10.49
C THR A 82 10.52 16.31 -10.64
N ASP A 83 10.89 15.22 -9.96
CA ASP A 83 12.19 14.57 -10.15
C ASP A 83 12.37 14.16 -11.62
N PRO A 84 13.39 14.69 -12.33
CA PRO A 84 13.65 14.38 -13.74
C PRO A 84 13.77 12.88 -14.03
N ASN A 85 14.17 12.08 -13.03
CA ASN A 85 14.30 10.62 -13.18
C ASN A 85 12.96 9.89 -13.30
N LEU A 86 11.86 10.47 -12.79
CA LEU A 86 10.53 9.89 -12.91
C LEU A 86 10.03 9.89 -14.36
N PHE A 87 10.42 10.89 -15.15
CA PHE A 87 10.01 11.04 -16.56
C PHE A 87 10.83 10.22 -17.55
N ALA A 88 11.80 9.44 -17.08
CA ALA A 88 12.66 8.63 -17.95
C ALA A 88 11.87 7.61 -18.78
N THR A 89 10.83 7.03 -18.18
CA THR A 89 9.94 6.06 -18.81
C THR A 89 9.03 6.75 -19.83
N ASP A 90 8.40 7.87 -19.47
CA ASP A 90 7.57 8.67 -20.38
C ASP A 90 8.37 9.15 -21.59
N LEU A 91 9.61 9.61 -21.36
CA LEU A 91 10.52 10.01 -22.42
C LEU A 91 10.85 8.82 -23.32
N ALA A 92 11.15 7.65 -22.76
CA ALA A 92 11.41 6.43 -23.54
C ALA A 92 10.20 6.01 -24.39
N GLU A 93 8.98 6.10 -23.85
CA GLU A 93 7.73 5.79 -24.56
C GLU A 93 7.40 6.81 -25.66
N TYR A 94 7.47 8.11 -25.34
CA TYR A 94 7.26 9.20 -26.32
C TYR A 94 8.20 9.03 -27.50
N LEU A 95 9.44 8.72 -27.16
CA LEU A 95 10.43 8.34 -28.11
C LEU A 95 9.88 7.12 -28.88
N VAL A 96 9.71 5.91 -28.33
CA VAL A 96 9.27 4.70 -29.07
C VAL A 96 8.16 4.96 -30.12
N LYS A 97 7.13 5.76 -29.78
CA LYS A 97 6.04 6.14 -30.69
C LYS A 97 6.48 6.92 -31.94
N ARG A 98 7.62 7.62 -31.90
CA ARG A 98 8.29 8.32 -33.02
C ARG A 98 9.35 7.45 -33.75
N GLU A 99 9.14 6.15 -33.88
CA GLU A 99 9.85 5.20 -34.76
C GLU A 99 11.35 4.85 -34.55
N CYS A 100 12.07 5.34 -33.53
CA CYS A 100 13.41 4.80 -33.22
C CYS A 100 13.37 3.52 -32.35
N HIS A 101 14.26 2.57 -32.64
CA HIS A 101 14.38 1.29 -31.93
C HIS A 101 14.66 1.43 -30.42
N PHE A 102 13.99 0.59 -29.61
CA PHE A 102 13.97 0.61 -28.14
C PHE A 102 15.38 0.62 -27.49
N ALA A 103 16.31 -0.18 -27.99
CA ALA A 103 17.65 -0.35 -27.40
C ALA A 103 18.56 0.89 -27.53
N ARG A 104 18.47 1.67 -28.62
CA ARG A 104 19.19 2.96 -28.72
C ARG A 104 18.60 4.00 -27.77
N ARG A 105 17.32 3.86 -27.42
CA ARG A 105 16.53 4.86 -26.69
C ARG A 105 16.70 4.83 -25.19
N THR A 106 16.71 3.66 -24.57
CA THR A 106 17.08 3.54 -23.15
C THR A 106 18.46 4.13 -22.89
N ARG A 107 19.40 3.97 -23.83
CA ARG A 107 20.73 4.60 -23.78
C ARG A 107 20.67 6.13 -23.93
N SER A 108 19.85 6.66 -24.84
CA SER A 108 19.66 8.11 -25.02
C SER A 108 18.93 8.77 -23.85
N SER A 109 17.86 8.17 -23.32
CA SER A 109 17.15 8.65 -22.13
C SER A 109 18.06 8.65 -20.90
N ALA A 110 18.85 7.58 -20.70
CA ALA A 110 19.83 7.52 -19.62
C ALA A 110 20.94 8.58 -19.75
N ASN A 111 21.35 8.93 -20.98
CA ASN A 111 22.29 10.02 -21.23
C ASN A 111 21.67 11.39 -20.99
N TRP A 112 20.39 11.58 -21.34
CA TRP A 112 19.67 12.82 -21.03
C TRP A 112 19.53 13.03 -19.53
N LEU A 113 19.16 11.99 -18.76
CA LEU A 113 19.10 12.04 -17.30
C LEU A 113 20.44 12.37 -16.66
N ARG A 114 21.54 11.80 -17.17
CA ARG A 114 22.90 12.14 -16.71
C ARG A 114 23.25 13.61 -16.94
N ASN A 115 22.84 14.16 -18.09
CA ASN A 115 23.14 15.55 -18.46
C ASN A 115 22.17 16.57 -17.84
N ALA A 116 21.00 16.14 -17.37
CA ALA A 116 19.98 16.98 -16.77
C ALA A 116 20.15 17.19 -15.25
N ARG A 117 21.15 16.54 -14.61
CA ARG A 117 21.49 16.74 -13.20
C ARG A 117 22.08 18.15 -12.97
N PRO A 118 21.41 19.04 -12.23
CA PRO A 118 22.04 20.29 -11.80
C PRO A 118 22.97 19.97 -10.61
N GLY A 119 24.29 19.98 -10.82
CA GLY A 119 25.26 20.03 -9.73
C GLY A 119 26.30 18.91 -9.61
N GLU A 120 26.39 17.94 -10.53
CA GLU A 120 27.58 17.08 -10.59
C GLU A 120 28.71 17.79 -11.37
N PRO A 121 29.91 18.00 -10.78
CA PRO A 121 31.05 18.49 -11.55
C PRO A 121 31.41 17.46 -12.62
N ARG A 122 31.70 17.96 -13.82
CA ARG A 122 32.18 17.17 -14.95
C ARG A 122 33.51 16.48 -14.63
#